data_AF-A0A4Q3IS10-F1
#
_entry.id   AF-A0A4Q3IS10-F1
#
_cell.length_a   1.000
_cell.length_b   1.000
_cell.length_c   1.000
_cell.angle_alpha   90.00
_cell.angle_beta   90.00
_cell.angle_gamma   90.00
#
_symmetry.space_group_name_H-M   'P 1'
#
loop_
_entity.id
_entity.type
_entity.pdbx_description
1 polymer ?
#
loop_
_entity_poly.entity_id
_entity_poly.type
_entity_poly.pdbx_seq_one_letter_code
_entity_poly.pdbx_strand_id
1 'polypeptide(L)' 'QYDEFTFGYCLTVHKAQGSQWDNVYLFDESFVFRDDRKRWLYTGITRASEKITVVT' A
#
# COMPACT_ATOMS: atom_id res chain seq x y z
N GLN A 1 -11.39 -25.96 -12.18
CA GLN A 1 -10.48 -25.09 -11.41
C GLN A 1 -11.06 -23.69 -11.55
N TYR A 2 -11.47 -23.06 -10.44
CA TYR A 2 -12.02 -21.71 -10.48
C TYR A 2 -10.92 -20.76 -10.06
N ASP A 3 -10.66 -19.73 -10.87
CA ASP A 3 -9.77 -18.64 -10.48
C ASP A 3 -10.51 -17.70 -9.53
N GLU A 4 -9.90 -17.44 -8.38
CA GLU A 4 -10.42 -16.50 -7.40
C GLU A 4 -10.10 -15.07 -7.88
N PHE A 5 -11.14 -14.27 -8.08
CA PHE A 5 -11.02 -12.88 -8.51
C PHE A 5 -11.47 -11.93 -7.39
N THR A 6 -10.71 -10.88 -7.13
CA THR A 6 -11.06 -9.81 -6.18
C THR A 6 -10.88 -8.46 -6.86
N PHE A 7 -11.80 -7.53 -6.61
CA PHE A 7 -11.70 -6.16 -7.10
C PHE A 7 -10.58 -5.40 -6.36
N GLY A 8 -9.64 -4.80 -7.11
CA GLY A 8 -8.44 -4.15 -6.59
C GLY A 8 -8.54 -2.64 -6.37
N TYR A 9 -9.72 -2.10 -6.06
CA TYR A 9 -9.90 -0.65 -5.85
C TYR A 9 -9.02 -0.08 -4.73
N CYS A 10 -8.88 -0.85 -3.64
CA CYS A 10 -7.92 -0.60 -2.57
C CYS A 10 -7.20 -1.89 -2.23
N LEU A 11 -5.89 -1.82 -2.01
CA LEU A 11 -5.05 -2.96 -1.66
C LEU A 11 -4.37 -2.69 -0.32
N THR A 12 -4.22 -3.75 0.48
CA THR A 12 -3.34 -3.68 1.65
C THR A 12 -1.90 -3.54 1.18
N VAL A 13 -1.06 -2.87 1.98
CA VAL A 13 0.38 -2.73 1.65
C VAL A 13 1.04 -4.09 1.43
N HIS A 14 0.63 -5.12 2.17
CA HIS A 14 1.10 -6.50 1.98
C HIS A 14 0.78 -7.05 0.58
N LYS A 15 -0.46 -6.89 0.11
CA LYS A 15 -0.86 -7.37 -1.23
C LYS A 15 -0.23 -6.56 -2.37
N ALA A 16 0.16 -5.31 -2.11
CA ALA A 16 0.82 -4.44 -3.08
C ALA A 16 2.36 -4.65 -3.16
N GLN A 17 2.93 -5.61 -2.43
CA GLN A 17 4.37 -5.88 -2.52
C GLN A 17 4.74 -6.40 -3.92
N GLY A 18 5.80 -5.86 -4.50
CA GLY A 18 6.26 -6.17 -5.86
C GLY A 18 5.56 -5.38 -6.98
N SER A 19 4.45 -4.71 -6.73
CA SER A 19 3.77 -3.84 -7.72
C SER A 19 4.18 -2.37 -7.61
N GLN A 20 3.84 -1.59 -8.63
CA GLN A 20 4.12 -0.16 -8.71
C GLN A 20 3.07 0.56 -9.57
N TRP A 21 2.75 1.80 -9.23
CA TRP A 21 1.79 2.65 -9.95
C TRP A 21 2.24 4.12 -9.94
N ASP A 22 1.88 4.88 -10.96
CA ASP A 22 2.32 6.28 -11.11
C ASP A 22 1.82 7.18 -9.98
N ASN A 23 0.56 7.02 -9.60
CA ASN A 23 -0.10 7.82 -8.57
C ASN A 23 -0.68 6.92 -7.49
N VAL A 24 -0.23 7.08 -6.23
CA VAL A 24 -0.70 6.26 -5.09
C VAL A 24 -1.31 7.14 -4.01
N TYR A 25 -2.49 6.74 -3.53
CA TYR A 25 -3.06 7.21 -2.27
C TYR A 25 -2.75 6.20 -1.17
N LEU A 26 -2.02 6.62 -0.15
CA LEU A 26 -1.65 5.79 0.99
C LEU A 26 -2.39 6.26 2.22
N PHE A 27 -3.32 5.45 2.73
CA PHE A 27 -3.97 5.66 4.02
C PHE A 27 -3.06 5.12 5.13
N ASP A 28 -2.55 6.01 5.96
CA ASP A 28 -1.63 5.69 7.05
C ASP A 28 -2.37 5.29 8.32
N GLU A 29 -2.70 4.00 8.42
CA GLU A 29 -3.23 3.39 9.65
C GLU A 29 -2.12 2.73 10.49
N SER A 30 -0.84 3.00 10.18
CA SER A 30 0.28 2.28 10.80
C SER A 30 0.51 2.64 12.26
N PHE A 31 -0.22 3.63 12.81
CA PHE A 31 -0.26 3.92 14.25
C PHE A 31 -0.72 2.73 15.11
N VAL A 32 -1.47 1.79 14.51
CA VAL A 32 -1.90 0.53 15.15
C VAL A 32 -0.70 -0.42 15.37
N PHE A 33 0.36 -0.30 14.56
CA PHE A 33 1.57 -1.13 14.62
C PHE A 33 2.81 -0.25 14.82
N ARG A 34 2.91 0.38 16.00
CA ARG A 34 3.89 1.44 16.29
C ARG A 34 5.34 1.04 16.01
N ASP A 35 5.73 -0.18 16.38
CA ASP A 35 7.11 -0.66 16.22
C ASP A 35 7.49 -0.87 14.75
N ASP A 36 6.53 -1.28 13.92
CA ASP A 36 6.71 -1.52 12.49
C ASP A 36 6.27 -0.36 11.60
N ARG A 37 5.79 0.74 12.19
CA ARG A 37 5.23 1.90 11.48
C ARG A 37 6.09 2.34 10.31
N LYS A 38 7.39 2.52 10.57
CA LYS A 38 8.37 2.97 9.57
C LYS A 38 8.52 1.98 8.42
N ARG A 39 8.51 0.68 8.71
CA ARG A 39 8.66 -0.39 7.70
C ARG A 39 7.42 -0.47 6.81
N TRP A 40 6.23 -0.34 7.38
CA TRP A 40 4.97 -0.31 6.63
C TRP A 40 4.87 0.92 5.74
N LEU A 41 5.20 2.09 6.28
CA LEU A 41 5.25 3.32 5.50
C LEU A 41 6.26 3.23 4.36
N TYR A 42 7.49 2.75 4.62
CA TYR A 42 8.48 2.56 3.55
C TYR A 42 7.94 1.66 2.43
N THR A 43 7.35 0.52 2.80
CA THR A 43 6.80 -0.44 1.83
C THR A 43 5.67 0.18 1.01
N GLY A 44 4.76 0.92 1.66
CA GLY A 44 3.65 1.61 1.00
C GLY A 44 4.10 2.78 0.12
N ILE A 45 5.05 3.58 0.60
CA ILE A 45 5.55 4.77 -0.11
C ILE A 45 6.24 4.37 -1.42
N THR A 46 7.04 3.30 -1.39
CA THR A 46 7.76 2.82 -2.58
C THR A 46 6.86 2.19 -3.65
N ARG A 47 5.54 2.15 -3.45
CA ARG A 47 4.59 1.73 -4.49
C ARG A 47 4.34 2.82 -5.54
N ALA A 48 4.66 4.08 -5.23
CA ALA A 48 4.49 5.21 -6.15
C ALA A 48 5.72 5.38 -7.06
N SER A 49 5.55 5.42 -8.40
CA SER A 49 6.61 5.81 -9.35
C SER A 49 6.80 7.32 -9.44
N GLU A 50 5.71 8.08 -9.42
CA GLU A 50 5.75 9.52 -9.71
C GLU A 50 5.26 10.37 -8.54
N LYS A 51 4.07 10.05 -8.01
CA LYS A 51 3.41 10.87 -6.99
C LYS A 51 2.74 10.03 -5.93
N ILE A 52 2.87 10.48 -4.69
CA ILE A 52 2.18 9.91 -3.55
C ILE A 52 1.38 10.98 -2.81
N THR A 53 0.18 10.60 -2.38
CA THR A 53 -0.62 11.36 -1.41
C THR A 53 -0.79 10.49 -0.17
N VAL A 54 -0.30 10.97 0.97
CA VAL A 54 -0.46 10.27 2.25
C VAL A 54 -1.61 10.90 3.02
N VAL A 55 -2.55 10.07 3.45
CA VAL A 55 -3.69 10.47 4.28
C VAL A 55 -3.45 9.87 5.67
N THR A 56 -3.30 10.72 6.69
CA THR A 56 -3.03 10.33 8.09
C THR A 56 -4.21 10.69 8.98
#